data_AF-A0A971EXH4-F1
#
_entry.id   AF-A0A971EXH4-F1
#
_cell.length_a   1.000
_cell.length_b   1.000
_cell.length_c   1.000
_cell.angle_alpha   90.00
_cell.angle_beta   90.00
_cell.angle_gamma   90.00
#
_symmetry.space_group_name_H-M   'P 1'
#
loop_
_entity.id
_entity.type
_entity.pdbx_description
1 polymer ?
#
loop_
_entity_poly.entity_id
_entity_poly.type
_entity_poly.pdbx_seq_one_letter_code
_entity_poly.pdbx_strand_id
1 'polypeptide(L)'
;MKNELNKELLKISQLAKATGTNVTTLKYYVKEGLIQPECKTNKNMAYYNKDCIQRVNMIRSLQKEHYYPLSVIKGILDNSTDPFELEFMDAVHKADLKDTGNEYSAAEAAKLTGLNKSQIDYLSSLEIITKHDRAVKTTYSYSDIHIMRLTKRRLDAGIPFEQSAKAFYIYQQALQKAASSDVDCFILSALLKESPSAQQAARMIIISDETLDSFVSIKRNQLNRFLGSERINQLYLFGDRLADYLASCAEILNTKGYIDLAGKLESSITFCPPRNSNLECALAYYSLIINNAAKSLTKCISLINEAQKFFLSLSKNRITDIETLLTYALQLGWFVLSPDLMDNKSYSDMSESDFDDSVYTQINHSEEIIKDIINALKSIR
;
A
#
# COMPACT_ATOMS: atom_id res chain seq x y z
N MET A 1 -2.93 -27.05 -54.83
CA MET A 1 -4.00 -28.06 -54.80
C MET A 1 -3.82 -28.92 -53.54
N LYS A 2 -4.80 -28.85 -52.65
CA LYS A 2 -5.17 -29.83 -51.60
C LYS A 2 -4.06 -30.51 -50.81
N ASN A 3 -3.69 -29.91 -49.67
CA ASN A 3 -3.54 -30.69 -48.44
C ASN A 3 -4.86 -30.55 -47.65
N GLU A 4 -5.89 -31.28 -48.11
CA GLU A 4 -7.04 -31.63 -47.31
C GLU A 4 -6.56 -32.60 -46.20
N LEU A 5 -5.92 -32.04 -45.17
CA LEU A 5 -5.80 -32.73 -43.90
C LEU A 5 -7.21 -32.88 -43.36
N ASN A 6 -7.70 -34.12 -43.31
CA ASN A 6 -8.91 -34.55 -42.62
C ASN A 6 -9.03 -33.81 -41.26
N LYS A 7 -9.72 -32.67 -41.22
CA LYS A 7 -10.14 -32.07 -39.97
C LYS A 7 -11.25 -32.96 -39.43
N GLU A 8 -10.88 -33.87 -38.53
CA GLU A 8 -11.85 -34.66 -37.76
C GLU A 8 -12.74 -33.70 -36.97
N LEU A 9 -13.92 -33.44 -37.52
CA LEU A 9 -14.92 -32.57 -36.96
C LEU A 9 -15.70 -33.34 -35.88
N LEU A 10 -15.67 -32.81 -34.66
CA LEU A 10 -16.32 -33.40 -33.49
C LEU A 10 -17.68 -32.75 -33.25
N LYS A 11 -18.69 -33.58 -32.95
CA LYS A 11 -19.94 -33.09 -32.35
C LYS A 11 -19.67 -32.64 -30.91
N ILE A 12 -20.48 -31.74 -30.37
CA ILE A 12 -20.32 -31.23 -28.99
C ILE A 12 -20.28 -32.34 -27.92
N SER A 13 -20.99 -33.45 -28.14
CA SER A 13 -20.95 -34.63 -27.25
C SER A 13 -19.66 -35.42 -27.34
N GLN A 14 -19.00 -35.43 -28.50
CA GLN A 14 -17.68 -36.04 -28.69
C GLN A 14 -16.59 -35.13 -28.10
N LEU A 15 -16.70 -33.82 -28.26
CA LEU A 15 -15.83 -32.83 -27.62
C LEU A 15 -15.91 -32.91 -26.09
N ALA A 16 -17.12 -33.09 -25.54
CA ALA A 16 -17.35 -33.31 -24.11
C ALA A 16 -16.61 -34.56 -23.60
N LYS A 17 -16.73 -35.68 -24.31
CA LYS A 17 -16.03 -36.93 -23.96
C LYS A 17 -14.51 -36.77 -24.04
N ALA A 18 -14.00 -36.16 -25.11
CA ALA A 18 -12.57 -36.00 -25.34
C ALA A 18 -11.89 -35.05 -24.32
N THR A 19 -12.61 -34.03 -23.84
CA THR A 19 -12.09 -33.06 -22.86
C THR A 19 -12.46 -33.40 -21.42
N GLY A 20 -13.27 -34.45 -21.19
CA GLY A 20 -13.82 -34.78 -19.88
C GLY A 20 -14.70 -33.67 -19.28
N THR A 21 -15.32 -32.82 -20.13
CA THR A 21 -16.12 -31.65 -19.74
C THR A 21 -17.59 -31.92 -20.01
N ASN A 22 -18.52 -31.42 -19.17
CA ASN A 22 -19.94 -31.63 -19.43
C ASN A 22 -20.41 -30.81 -20.66
N VAL A 23 -21.46 -31.30 -21.34
CA VAL A 23 -22.00 -30.67 -22.55
C VAL A 23 -22.60 -29.28 -22.28
N THR A 24 -23.19 -29.07 -21.10
CA THR A 24 -23.77 -27.79 -20.68
C THR A 24 -22.72 -26.68 -20.57
N THR A 25 -21.55 -27.01 -19.99
CA THR A 25 -20.38 -26.13 -19.87
C THR A 25 -19.79 -25.80 -21.22
N LEU A 26 -19.69 -26.79 -22.13
CA LEU A 26 -19.26 -26.51 -23.50
C LEU A 26 -20.25 -25.61 -24.25
N LYS A 27 -21.56 -25.84 -24.10
CA LYS A 27 -22.58 -24.94 -24.67
C LYS A 27 -22.47 -23.53 -24.09
N TYR A 28 -22.13 -23.41 -22.81
CA TYR A 28 -21.86 -22.13 -22.18
C TYR A 28 -20.64 -21.45 -22.80
N TYR A 29 -19.52 -22.16 -23.01
CA TYR A 29 -18.34 -21.60 -23.69
C TYR A 29 -18.64 -21.17 -25.13
N VAL A 30 -19.49 -21.91 -25.84
CA VAL A 30 -19.94 -21.51 -27.19
C VAL A 30 -20.77 -20.22 -27.13
N LYS A 31 -21.68 -20.11 -26.15
CA LYS A 31 -22.53 -18.93 -25.97
C LYS A 31 -21.70 -17.69 -25.61
N GLU A 32 -20.70 -17.86 -24.75
CA GLU A 32 -19.77 -16.80 -24.37
C GLU A 32 -18.72 -16.50 -25.46
N GLY A 33 -18.68 -17.27 -26.55
CA GLY A 33 -17.76 -17.06 -27.68
C GLY A 33 -16.34 -17.60 -27.45
N LEU A 34 -16.09 -18.28 -26.32
CA LEU A 34 -14.81 -18.87 -25.95
C LEU A 34 -14.40 -20.03 -26.84
N ILE A 35 -15.35 -20.75 -27.43
CA ILE A 35 -15.10 -21.78 -28.44
C ILE A 35 -16.08 -21.58 -29.59
N GLN A 36 -15.59 -21.61 -30.82
CA GLN A 36 -16.40 -21.35 -32.01
C GLN A 36 -16.57 -22.63 -32.84
N PRO A 37 -17.79 -22.93 -33.32
CA PRO A 37 -17.99 -24.05 -34.23
C PRO A 37 -17.47 -23.71 -35.62
N GLU A 38 -16.82 -24.68 -36.26
CA GLU A 38 -16.28 -24.52 -37.61
C GLU A 38 -17.38 -24.59 -38.67
N CYS A 39 -18.44 -25.36 -38.41
CA CYS A 39 -19.64 -25.35 -39.22
C CYS A 39 -20.91 -25.61 -38.40
N LYS A 40 -21.98 -24.87 -38.72
CA LYS A 40 -23.33 -25.09 -38.20
C LYS A 40 -24.17 -25.69 -39.32
N THR A 41 -24.68 -26.90 -39.11
CA THR A 41 -25.47 -27.64 -40.12
C THR A 41 -26.98 -27.52 -39.90
N ASN A 42 -27.43 -27.29 -38.67
CA ASN A 42 -28.84 -26.99 -38.36
C ASN A 42 -28.94 -26.24 -37.00
N LYS A 43 -30.14 -25.77 -36.61
CA LYS A 43 -30.39 -25.03 -35.35
C LYS A 43 -29.86 -25.75 -34.10
N ASN A 44 -29.81 -27.09 -34.12
CA ASN A 44 -29.34 -27.93 -33.02
C ASN A 44 -28.04 -28.71 -33.32
N MET A 45 -27.36 -28.47 -34.46
CA MET A 45 -26.19 -29.26 -34.85
C MET A 45 -25.03 -28.38 -35.33
N ALA A 46 -23.91 -28.49 -34.62
CA ALA A 46 -22.67 -27.77 -34.89
C ALA A 46 -21.47 -28.71 -34.71
N TYR A 47 -20.44 -28.51 -35.53
CA TYR A 47 -19.20 -29.27 -35.49
C TYR A 47 -18.03 -28.39 -35.09
N TYR A 48 -17.10 -28.98 -34.34
CA TYR A 48 -15.93 -28.33 -33.77
C TYR A 48 -14.68 -29.04 -34.26
N ASN A 49 -13.65 -28.28 -34.61
CA ASN A 49 -12.34 -28.86 -34.91
C ASN A 49 -11.70 -29.42 -33.64
N LYS A 50 -10.87 -30.44 -33.80
CA LYS A 50 -10.11 -31.10 -32.74
C LYS A 50 -9.21 -30.13 -31.97
N ASP A 51 -8.76 -29.03 -32.58
CA ASP A 51 -8.02 -27.96 -31.90
C ASP A 51 -8.82 -27.33 -30.74
N CYS A 52 -10.16 -27.39 -30.79
CA CYS A 52 -11.00 -26.96 -29.67
C CYS A 52 -10.75 -27.78 -28.39
N ILE A 53 -10.21 -29.00 -28.48
CA ILE A 53 -9.83 -29.80 -27.30
C ILE A 53 -8.75 -29.05 -26.50
N GLN A 54 -7.70 -28.57 -27.16
CA GLN A 54 -6.62 -27.83 -26.51
C GLN A 54 -7.14 -26.54 -25.88
N ARG A 55 -7.99 -25.80 -26.61
CA ARG A 55 -8.61 -24.57 -26.11
C ARG A 55 -9.51 -24.82 -24.88
N VAL A 56 -10.32 -25.88 -24.88
CA VAL A 56 -11.15 -26.26 -23.72
C VAL A 56 -10.30 -26.67 -22.53
N ASN A 57 -9.22 -27.44 -22.73
CA ASN A 57 -8.33 -27.83 -21.65
C ASN A 57 -7.60 -26.61 -21.04
N MET A 58 -7.21 -25.65 -21.87
CA MET A 58 -6.61 -24.38 -21.43
C MET A 58 -7.60 -23.55 -20.60
N ILE A 59 -8.86 -23.39 -21.06
CA ILE A 59 -9.91 -22.72 -20.28
C ILE A 59 -10.08 -23.40 -18.91
N ARG A 60 -10.04 -24.74 -18.87
CA ARG A 60 -10.20 -25.50 -17.62
C ARG A 60 -9.03 -25.34 -16.66
N SER A 61 -7.80 -25.34 -17.14
CA SER A 61 -6.61 -25.06 -16.31
C SER A 61 -6.71 -23.64 -15.74
N LEU A 62 -7.01 -22.64 -16.57
CA LEU A 62 -7.20 -21.25 -16.15
C LEU A 62 -8.30 -21.06 -15.10
N GLN A 63 -9.38 -21.85 -15.15
CA GLN A 63 -10.42 -21.81 -14.12
C GLN A 63 -10.07 -22.58 -12.84
N LYS A 64 -9.41 -23.74 -12.95
CA LYS A 64 -9.21 -24.66 -11.83
C LYS A 64 -7.96 -24.34 -11.03
N GLU A 65 -6.89 -23.94 -11.71
CA GLU A 65 -5.57 -23.69 -11.12
C GLU A 65 -5.44 -22.20 -10.77
N HIS A 66 -6.03 -21.31 -11.58
CA HIS A 66 -5.90 -19.86 -11.42
C HIS A 66 -7.20 -19.13 -11.02
N TYR A 67 -8.32 -19.85 -10.87
CA TYR A 67 -9.62 -19.31 -10.44
C TYR A 67 -10.17 -18.14 -11.28
N TYR A 68 -9.81 -18.06 -12.56
CA TYR A 68 -10.21 -16.93 -13.40
C TYR A 68 -11.68 -16.97 -13.84
N PRO A 69 -12.39 -15.82 -13.83
CA PRO A 69 -13.73 -15.71 -14.39
C PRO A 69 -13.69 -15.80 -15.93
N LEU A 70 -14.76 -16.33 -16.54
CA LEU A 70 -14.80 -16.63 -17.98
C LEU A 70 -14.69 -15.38 -18.89
N SER A 71 -15.10 -14.21 -18.40
CA SER A 71 -14.92 -12.93 -19.10
C SER A 71 -13.45 -12.58 -19.29
N VAL A 72 -12.62 -12.87 -18.28
CA VAL A 72 -11.18 -12.65 -18.29
C VAL A 72 -10.50 -13.67 -19.19
N ILE A 73 -10.89 -14.95 -19.08
CA ILE A 73 -10.39 -16.02 -19.96
C ILE A 73 -10.69 -15.74 -21.44
N LYS A 74 -11.82 -15.07 -21.72
CA LYS A 74 -12.17 -14.69 -23.08
C LYS A 74 -11.23 -13.64 -23.67
N GLY A 75 -10.87 -12.61 -22.90
CA GLY A 75 -9.86 -11.62 -23.31
C GLY A 75 -8.55 -12.30 -23.68
N ILE A 76 -7.98 -13.08 -22.75
CA ILE A 76 -6.74 -13.87 -22.92
C ILE A 76 -6.70 -14.67 -24.23
N LEU A 77 -7.85 -15.20 -24.64
CA LEU A 77 -7.97 -16.08 -25.79
C LEU A 77 -8.29 -15.37 -27.11
N ASP A 78 -8.65 -14.09 -27.06
CA ASP A 78 -9.16 -13.30 -28.19
C ASP A 78 -8.19 -12.17 -28.64
N ASN A 79 -7.27 -11.67 -27.80
CA ASN A 79 -6.25 -10.71 -28.23
C ASN A 79 -4.80 -11.17 -27.95
N SER A 80 -3.87 -10.71 -28.78
CA SER A 80 -2.42 -10.89 -28.60
C SER A 80 -1.64 -9.60 -28.89
N THR A 81 -2.32 -8.45 -28.85
CA THR A 81 -1.76 -7.18 -29.35
C THR A 81 -2.15 -5.94 -28.52
N ASP A 82 -2.83 -6.10 -27.38
CA ASP A 82 -3.20 -5.00 -26.47
C ASP A 82 -2.18 -4.90 -25.32
N PRO A 83 -1.57 -3.72 -25.06
CA PRO A 83 -0.65 -3.51 -23.94
C PRO A 83 -1.23 -3.86 -22.55
N PHE A 84 -2.55 -3.76 -22.36
CA PHE A 84 -3.22 -4.17 -21.13
C PHE A 84 -3.34 -5.70 -21.01
N GLU A 85 -3.43 -6.41 -22.14
CA GLU A 85 -3.34 -7.87 -22.16
C GLU A 85 -1.92 -8.39 -22.06
N LEU A 86 -0.92 -7.63 -22.51
CA LEU A 86 0.48 -7.95 -22.22
C LEU A 86 0.74 -7.90 -20.70
N GLU A 87 0.15 -6.92 -20.01
CA GLU A 87 0.21 -6.78 -18.55
C GLU A 87 -0.60 -7.87 -17.80
N PHE A 88 -1.69 -8.35 -18.38
CA PHE A 88 -2.46 -9.47 -17.84
C PHE A 88 -1.78 -10.82 -18.12
N MET A 89 -1.22 -11.01 -19.31
CA MET A 89 -0.37 -12.14 -19.67
C MET A 89 0.88 -12.16 -18.77
N ASP A 90 1.51 -11.03 -18.46
CA ASP A 90 2.63 -10.96 -17.49
C ASP A 90 2.26 -11.46 -16.09
N ALA A 91 1.05 -11.15 -15.62
CA ALA A 91 0.57 -11.59 -14.31
C ALA A 91 0.22 -13.09 -14.29
N VAL A 92 -0.10 -13.67 -15.45
CA VAL A 92 -0.43 -15.10 -15.65
C VAL A 92 0.82 -15.92 -15.99
N HIS A 93 1.76 -15.35 -16.75
CA HIS A 93 3.03 -15.92 -17.23
C HIS A 93 4.18 -15.69 -16.24
N LYS A 94 3.97 -15.95 -14.93
CA LYS A 94 5.08 -16.30 -14.02
C LYS A 94 5.99 -17.44 -14.56
N ALA A 95 5.67 -18.02 -15.72
CA ALA A 95 6.37 -19.07 -16.43
C ALA A 95 7.02 -18.69 -17.79
N ASP A 96 7.01 -17.44 -18.27
CA ASP A 96 7.86 -17.08 -19.44
C ASP A 96 9.06 -16.25 -19.02
N LEU A 97 10.07 -16.96 -18.50
CA LEU A 97 11.50 -16.61 -18.57
C LEU A 97 12.01 -16.41 -20.02
N LYS A 98 11.13 -16.16 -21.01
CA LYS A 98 11.47 -16.03 -22.42
C LYS A 98 11.89 -14.63 -22.85
N ASP A 99 11.66 -13.59 -22.03
CA ASP A 99 12.16 -12.24 -22.32
C ASP A 99 13.39 -11.84 -21.48
N THR A 100 14.05 -12.81 -20.86
CA THR A 100 15.24 -12.60 -20.00
C THR A 100 16.48 -12.09 -20.74
N GLY A 101 16.46 -12.03 -22.09
CA GLY A 101 17.59 -11.56 -22.91
C GLY A 101 17.44 -10.15 -23.47
N ASN A 102 16.27 -9.52 -23.39
CA ASN A 102 16.05 -8.21 -23.97
C ASN A 102 16.47 -7.10 -23.01
N GLU A 103 17.36 -6.24 -23.51
CA GLU A 103 17.89 -5.07 -22.80
C GLU A 103 17.25 -3.80 -23.37
N TYR A 104 16.57 -3.06 -22.51
CA TYR A 104 15.85 -1.84 -22.87
C TYR A 104 16.69 -0.61 -22.55
N SER A 105 16.91 0.28 -23.51
CA SER A 105 17.60 1.54 -23.24
C SER A 105 16.78 2.48 -22.37
N ALA A 106 17.43 3.43 -21.70
CA ALA A 106 16.73 4.43 -20.88
C ALA A 106 15.60 5.19 -21.61
N ALA A 107 15.77 5.45 -22.91
CA ALA A 107 14.74 6.11 -23.71
C ALA A 107 13.52 5.20 -23.95
N GLU A 108 13.75 3.91 -24.20
CA GLU A 108 12.69 2.91 -24.35
C GLU A 108 11.97 2.68 -23.03
N ALA A 109 12.72 2.57 -21.92
CA ALA A 109 12.17 2.44 -20.58
C ALA A 109 11.23 3.61 -20.23
N ALA A 110 11.66 4.85 -20.45
CA ALA A 110 10.82 6.03 -20.24
C ALA A 110 9.55 6.00 -21.11
N LYS A 111 9.67 5.60 -22.38
CA LYS A 111 8.52 5.48 -23.30
C LYS A 111 7.54 4.40 -22.89
N LEU A 112 8.02 3.21 -22.50
CA LEU A 112 7.21 2.04 -22.17
C LEU A 112 6.54 2.12 -20.80
N THR A 113 7.10 2.93 -19.90
CA THR A 113 6.63 3.04 -18.51
C THR A 113 5.94 4.37 -18.22
N GLY A 114 6.19 5.40 -19.04
CA GLY A 114 5.69 6.76 -18.81
C GLY A 114 6.34 7.47 -17.61
N LEU A 115 7.43 6.91 -17.05
CA LEU A 115 8.23 7.58 -16.03
C LEU A 115 9.25 8.51 -16.69
N ASN A 116 9.53 9.63 -16.02
CA ASN A 116 10.58 10.53 -16.46
C ASN A 116 11.97 10.04 -16.00
N LYS A 117 13.03 10.63 -16.57
CA LYS A 117 14.40 10.24 -16.27
C LYS A 117 14.75 10.36 -14.78
N SER A 118 14.36 11.46 -14.12
CA SER A 118 14.64 11.64 -12.68
C SER A 118 13.99 10.57 -11.81
N GLN A 119 12.78 10.10 -12.16
CA GLN A 119 12.09 9.03 -11.45
C GLN A 119 12.81 7.70 -11.65
N ILE A 120 13.20 7.38 -12.88
CA ILE A 120 13.97 6.16 -13.18
C ILE A 120 15.31 6.18 -12.44
N ASP A 121 16.05 7.28 -12.53
CA ASP A 121 17.33 7.47 -11.84
C ASP A 121 17.17 7.33 -10.31
N TYR A 122 16.06 7.83 -9.74
CA TYR A 122 15.75 7.66 -8.32
C TYR A 122 15.51 6.20 -7.93
N LEU A 123 14.72 5.45 -8.72
CA LEU A 123 14.53 4.01 -8.49
C LEU A 123 15.86 3.24 -8.59
N SER A 124 16.72 3.59 -9.55
CA SER A 124 18.07 3.02 -9.66
C SER A 124 18.96 3.37 -8.46
N SER A 125 18.89 4.59 -7.93
CA SER A 125 19.68 5.00 -6.76
C SER A 125 19.31 4.25 -5.48
N LEU A 126 18.08 3.74 -5.41
CA LEU A 126 17.60 2.89 -4.32
C LEU A 126 17.79 1.39 -4.59
N GLU A 127 18.43 1.04 -5.70
CA GLU A 127 18.62 -0.35 -6.17
C GLU A 127 17.30 -1.11 -6.35
N ILE A 128 16.17 -0.40 -6.54
CA ILE A 128 14.85 -0.99 -6.82
C ILE A 128 14.81 -1.60 -8.21
N ILE A 129 15.59 -1.03 -9.12
CA ILE A 129 15.81 -1.51 -10.48
C ILE A 129 17.32 -1.58 -10.73
N THR A 130 17.74 -2.56 -11.51
CA THR A 130 19.15 -2.78 -11.80
C THR A 130 19.57 -2.01 -13.04
N LYS A 131 20.65 -1.24 -12.92
CA LYS A 131 21.26 -0.54 -14.03
C LYS A 131 22.36 -1.41 -14.62
N HIS A 132 22.21 -1.88 -15.85
CA HIS A 132 23.30 -2.56 -16.56
C HIS A 132 24.07 -1.53 -17.39
N ASP A 133 25.19 -1.04 -16.84
CA ASP A 133 26.10 -0.16 -17.57
C ASP A 133 27.06 -0.98 -18.43
N ARG A 134 26.67 -1.21 -19.69
CA ARG A 134 27.64 -1.60 -20.73
C ARG A 134 28.27 -0.35 -21.31
N ALA A 135 29.53 -0.45 -21.71
CA ALA A 135 30.50 0.63 -22.04
C ALA A 135 30.03 1.86 -22.85
N VAL A 136 28.81 1.88 -23.41
CA VAL A 136 28.26 3.01 -24.19
C VAL A 136 26.78 3.32 -23.88
N LYS A 137 26.02 2.45 -23.18
CA LYS A 137 24.57 2.65 -22.98
C LYS A 137 24.05 1.96 -21.73
N THR A 138 23.31 2.70 -20.92
CA THR A 138 22.55 2.16 -19.79
C THR A 138 21.36 1.36 -20.32
N THR A 139 21.25 0.10 -19.88
CA THR A 139 20.13 -0.79 -20.20
C THR A 139 19.44 -1.31 -18.95
N TYR A 140 18.17 -1.70 -19.13
CA TYR A 140 17.28 -2.23 -18.12
C TYR A 140 16.71 -3.58 -18.58
N SER A 141 16.47 -4.49 -17.64
CA SER A 141 15.85 -5.78 -17.91
C SER A 141 14.32 -5.64 -18.05
N TYR A 142 13.66 -6.70 -18.54
CA TYR A 142 12.20 -6.77 -18.53
C TYR A 142 11.60 -6.61 -17.13
N SER A 143 12.23 -7.24 -16.12
CA SER A 143 11.81 -7.13 -14.72
C SER A 143 11.87 -5.69 -14.22
N ASP A 144 12.90 -4.93 -14.60
CA ASP A 144 13.02 -3.51 -14.23
C ASP A 144 11.90 -2.68 -14.87
N ILE A 145 11.58 -2.93 -16.15
CA ILE A 145 10.45 -2.29 -16.83
C ILE A 145 9.14 -2.59 -16.10
N HIS A 146 8.94 -3.83 -15.64
CA HIS A 146 7.75 -4.21 -14.90
C HIS A 146 7.65 -3.48 -13.55
N ILE A 147 8.75 -3.40 -12.79
CA ILE A 147 8.80 -2.64 -11.52
C ILE A 147 8.53 -1.15 -11.75
N MET A 148 9.06 -0.57 -12.83
CA MET A 148 8.75 0.81 -13.23
C MET A 148 7.26 1.00 -13.54
N ARG A 149 6.62 0.08 -14.27
CA ARG A 149 5.18 0.12 -14.55
C ARG A 149 4.35 0.03 -13.27
N LEU A 150 4.72 -0.84 -12.33
CA LEU A 150 4.06 -0.90 -11.00
C LEU A 150 4.18 0.43 -10.26
N THR A 151 5.34 1.09 -10.34
CA THR A 151 5.54 2.42 -9.76
C THR A 151 4.65 3.46 -10.44
N LYS A 152 4.59 3.46 -11.78
CA LYS A 152 3.72 4.35 -12.54
C LYS A 152 2.25 4.18 -12.20
N ARG A 153 1.77 2.93 -12.06
CA ARG A 153 0.38 2.64 -11.67
C ARG A 153 0.02 3.21 -10.30
N ARG A 154 0.95 3.17 -9.34
CA ARG A 154 0.75 3.81 -8.03
C ARG A 154 0.68 5.33 -8.17
N LEU A 155 1.57 5.92 -8.97
CA LEU A 155 1.55 7.36 -9.26
C LEU A 155 0.24 7.81 -9.91
N ASP A 156 -0.26 7.06 -10.88
CA ASP A 156 -1.51 7.35 -11.59
C ASP A 156 -2.76 7.18 -10.70
N ALA A 157 -2.67 6.33 -9.68
CA ALA A 157 -3.68 6.22 -8.63
C ALA A 157 -3.59 7.35 -7.57
N GLY A 158 -2.67 8.32 -7.74
CA GLY A 158 -2.48 9.45 -6.83
C GLY A 158 -1.58 9.15 -5.63
N ILE A 159 -0.91 7.99 -5.58
CA ILE A 159 0.08 7.68 -4.54
C ILE A 159 1.39 8.40 -4.90
N PRO A 160 1.94 9.26 -4.03
CA PRO A 160 3.21 9.94 -4.27
C PRO A 160 4.32 8.97 -4.71
N PHE A 161 5.14 9.43 -5.66
CA PHE A 161 6.20 8.62 -6.25
C PHE A 161 7.21 8.17 -5.18
N GLU A 162 7.63 9.09 -4.31
CA GLU A 162 8.58 8.88 -3.23
C GLU A 162 8.03 7.88 -2.20
N GLN A 163 6.73 7.93 -1.92
CA GLN A 163 6.08 6.95 -1.04
C GLN A 163 6.10 5.55 -1.66
N SER A 164 5.87 5.45 -2.97
CA SER A 164 5.91 4.18 -3.71
C SER A 164 7.31 3.59 -3.74
N ALA A 165 8.32 4.41 -4.05
CA ALA A 165 9.72 4.02 -4.03
C ALA A 165 10.15 3.57 -2.61
N LYS A 166 9.83 4.34 -1.57
CA LYS A 166 10.11 3.97 -0.17
C LYS A 166 9.46 2.64 0.20
N ALA A 167 8.21 2.41 -0.19
CA ALA A 167 7.55 1.13 0.06
C ALA A 167 8.27 -0.03 -0.63
N PHE A 168 8.60 0.09 -1.92
CA PHE A 168 9.31 -0.94 -2.66
C PHE A 168 10.70 -1.23 -2.09
N TYR A 169 11.44 -0.19 -1.70
CA TYR A 169 12.73 -0.33 -1.03
C TYR A 169 12.62 -1.12 0.29
N ILE A 170 11.64 -0.81 1.15
CA ILE A 170 11.42 -1.55 2.40
C ILE A 170 11.11 -3.02 2.13
N TYR A 171 10.25 -3.30 1.15
CA TYR A 171 9.92 -4.68 0.77
C TYR A 171 11.13 -5.42 0.21
N GLN A 172 11.91 -4.78 -0.67
CA GLN A 172 13.12 -5.36 -1.24
C GLN A 172 14.12 -5.76 -0.16
N GLN A 173 14.44 -4.87 0.78
CA GLN A 173 15.39 -5.15 1.85
C GLN A 173 14.95 -6.36 2.69
N ALA A 174 13.65 -6.43 3.03
CA ALA A 174 13.10 -7.56 3.77
C ALA A 174 13.13 -8.86 2.96
N LEU A 175 12.75 -8.79 1.68
CA LEU A 175 12.74 -9.94 0.77
C LEU A 175 14.15 -10.46 0.47
N GLN A 176 15.13 -9.58 0.28
CA GLN A 176 16.52 -9.95 0.04
C GLN A 176 17.07 -10.75 1.22
N LYS A 177 16.83 -10.29 2.45
CA LYS A 177 17.23 -11.02 3.65
C LYS A 177 16.53 -12.38 3.77
N ALA A 178 15.22 -12.42 3.52
CA ALA A 178 14.43 -13.64 3.59
C ALA A 178 14.88 -14.66 2.53
N ALA A 179 15.03 -14.24 1.27
CA ALA A 179 15.45 -15.07 0.15
C ALA A 179 16.87 -15.61 0.35
N SER A 180 17.81 -14.78 0.81
CA SER A 180 19.17 -15.25 1.14
C SER A 180 19.15 -16.34 2.20
N SER A 181 18.36 -16.15 3.26
CA SER A 181 18.25 -17.14 4.34
C SER A 181 17.61 -18.45 3.86
N ASP A 182 16.62 -18.36 2.97
CA ASP A 182 15.94 -19.53 2.41
C ASP A 182 16.87 -20.35 1.49
N VAL A 183 17.63 -19.67 0.62
CA VAL A 183 18.65 -20.29 -0.23
C VAL A 183 19.72 -20.97 0.61
N ASP A 184 20.22 -20.30 1.66
CA ASP A 184 21.21 -20.89 2.58
C ASP A 184 20.67 -22.14 3.27
N CYS A 185 19.42 -22.10 3.76
CA CYS A 185 18.76 -23.26 4.36
C CYS A 185 18.64 -24.42 3.37
N PHE A 186 18.24 -24.14 2.12
CA PHE A 186 18.13 -25.15 1.07
C PHE A 186 19.48 -25.79 0.77
N ILE A 187 20.53 -24.99 0.53
CA ILE A 187 21.88 -25.47 0.22
C ILE A 187 22.44 -26.29 1.38
N LEU A 188 22.35 -25.81 2.62
CA LEU A 188 22.82 -26.54 3.80
C LEU A 188 22.11 -27.90 3.93
N SER A 189 20.80 -27.93 3.69
CA SER A 189 20.04 -29.18 3.75
C SER A 189 20.44 -30.18 2.66
N ALA A 190 20.79 -29.69 1.46
CA ALA A 190 21.25 -30.51 0.33
C ALA A 190 22.68 -31.02 0.50
N LEU A 191 23.54 -30.28 1.22
CA LEU A 191 24.92 -30.67 1.54
C LEU A 191 25.02 -31.66 2.71
N LEU A 192 24.06 -31.65 3.64
CA LEU A 192 24.11 -32.45 4.89
C LEU A 192 23.30 -33.76 4.83
N LYS A 193 22.53 -34.02 3.77
CA LYS A 193 21.76 -35.27 3.54
C LYS A 193 22.24 -35.96 2.25
N GLU A 194 21.78 -37.20 2.01
CA GLU A 194 21.92 -37.85 0.70
C GLU A 194 21.46 -36.88 -0.40
N SER A 195 22.36 -36.54 -1.32
CA SER A 195 22.12 -35.50 -2.29
C SER A 195 20.95 -35.87 -3.21
N PRO A 196 19.92 -35.02 -3.33
CA PRO A 196 18.80 -35.29 -4.22
C PRO A 196 19.30 -35.36 -5.68
N SER A 197 18.59 -36.12 -6.51
CA SER A 197 18.86 -36.08 -7.95
C SER A 197 18.58 -34.70 -8.52
N ALA A 198 19.20 -34.33 -9.65
CA ALA A 198 18.97 -33.03 -10.28
C ALA A 198 17.47 -32.76 -10.57
N GLN A 199 16.71 -33.79 -10.95
CA GLN A 199 15.26 -33.69 -11.17
C GLN A 199 14.49 -33.46 -9.86
N GLN A 200 14.89 -34.12 -8.78
CA GLN A 200 14.29 -33.92 -7.45
C GLN A 200 14.60 -32.51 -6.93
N ALA A 201 15.84 -32.04 -7.07
CA ALA A 201 16.25 -30.69 -6.69
C ALA A 201 15.46 -29.62 -7.46
N ALA A 202 15.35 -29.76 -8.79
CA ALA A 202 14.56 -28.84 -9.62
C ALA A 202 13.08 -28.81 -9.21
N ARG A 203 12.48 -29.99 -8.92
CA ARG A 203 11.11 -30.07 -8.43
C ARG A 203 10.95 -29.41 -7.07
N MET A 204 11.92 -29.58 -6.17
CA MET A 204 11.89 -28.95 -4.84
C MET A 204 11.95 -27.43 -4.94
N ILE A 205 12.80 -26.87 -5.82
CA ILE A 205 12.88 -25.43 -6.08
C ILE A 205 11.52 -24.90 -6.57
N ILE A 206 10.94 -25.53 -7.61
CA ILE A 206 9.65 -25.09 -8.17
C ILE A 206 8.53 -25.09 -7.12
N ILE A 207 8.42 -26.16 -6.33
CA ILE A 207 7.40 -26.27 -5.28
C ILE A 207 7.68 -25.26 -4.15
N SER A 208 8.94 -25.02 -3.80
CA SER A 208 9.31 -24.02 -2.80
C SER A 208 8.84 -22.64 -3.22
N ASP A 209 9.16 -22.22 -4.46
CA ASP A 209 8.78 -20.91 -5.00
C ASP A 209 7.26 -20.72 -5.01
N GLU A 210 6.50 -21.71 -5.51
CA GLU A 210 5.04 -21.66 -5.56
C GLU A 210 4.40 -21.53 -4.16
N THR A 211 4.89 -22.32 -3.21
CA THR A 211 4.36 -22.32 -1.84
C THR A 211 4.72 -21.06 -1.07
N LEU A 212 5.94 -20.54 -1.24
CA LEU A 212 6.39 -19.29 -0.63
C LEU A 212 5.65 -18.08 -1.19
N ASP A 213 5.41 -18.02 -2.50
CA ASP A 213 4.60 -16.97 -3.13
C ASP A 213 3.21 -16.85 -2.48
N SER A 214 2.55 -17.99 -2.33
CA SER A 214 1.23 -18.08 -1.70
C SER A 214 1.30 -17.68 -0.22
N PHE A 215 2.30 -18.16 0.51
CA PHE A 215 2.51 -17.84 1.92
C PHE A 215 2.74 -16.34 2.13
N VAL A 216 3.63 -15.71 1.35
CA VAL A 216 3.95 -14.28 1.42
C VAL A 216 2.69 -13.45 1.16
N SER A 217 1.89 -13.81 0.15
CA SER A 217 0.61 -13.14 -0.14
C SER A 217 -0.36 -13.21 1.05
N ILE A 218 -0.59 -14.41 1.60
CA ILE A 218 -1.49 -14.62 2.74
C ILE A 218 -1.01 -13.86 3.97
N LYS A 219 0.28 -13.98 4.31
CA LYS A 219 0.85 -13.34 5.49
C LYS A 219 0.85 -11.83 5.39
N ARG A 220 1.17 -11.28 4.22
CA ARG A 220 1.04 -9.84 3.96
C ARG A 220 -0.39 -9.36 4.23
N ASN A 221 -1.39 -10.08 3.74
CA ASN A 221 -2.79 -9.73 3.98
C ASN A 221 -3.18 -9.81 5.46
N GLN A 222 -2.73 -10.82 6.18
CA GLN A 222 -2.96 -10.94 7.63
C GLN A 222 -2.32 -9.80 8.41
N LEU A 223 -1.05 -9.51 8.14
CA LEU A 223 -0.29 -8.44 8.79
C LEU A 223 -0.90 -7.07 8.50
N ASN A 224 -1.28 -6.79 7.25
CA ASN A 224 -1.91 -5.52 6.88
C ASN A 224 -3.22 -5.29 7.63
N ARG A 225 -4.05 -6.34 7.83
CA ARG A 225 -5.28 -6.21 8.62
C ARG A 225 -5.01 -5.93 10.09
N PHE A 226 -4.08 -6.68 10.69
CA PHE A 226 -3.71 -6.51 12.09
C PHE A 226 -3.09 -5.14 12.34
N LEU A 227 -2.03 -4.79 11.61
CA LEU A 227 -1.33 -3.52 11.74
C LEU A 227 -2.22 -2.34 11.36
N GLY A 228 -3.06 -2.48 10.32
CA GLY A 228 -4.02 -1.45 9.94
C GLY A 228 -5.02 -1.16 11.06
N SER A 229 -5.56 -2.19 11.70
CA SER A 229 -6.46 -2.04 12.85
C SER A 229 -5.76 -1.38 14.04
N GLU A 230 -4.51 -1.77 14.31
CA GLU A 230 -3.70 -1.17 15.38
C GLU A 230 -3.44 0.32 15.13
N ARG A 231 -3.11 0.72 13.90
CA ARG A 231 -2.92 2.15 13.55
C ARG A 231 -4.20 2.96 13.69
N ILE A 232 -5.35 2.37 13.38
CA ILE A 232 -6.66 3.03 13.60
C ILE A 232 -6.91 3.20 15.10
N ASN A 233 -6.61 2.18 15.91
CA ASN A 233 -6.76 2.26 17.36
C ASN A 233 -5.87 3.36 17.97
N GLN A 234 -4.64 3.51 17.48
CA GLN A 234 -3.76 4.62 17.91
C GLN A 234 -4.35 6.01 17.61
N LEU A 235 -5.10 6.16 16.52
CA LEU A 235 -5.80 7.42 16.22
C LEU A 235 -6.97 7.68 17.17
N TYR A 236 -7.67 6.62 17.62
CA TYR A 236 -8.73 6.76 18.61
C TYR A 236 -8.16 7.18 19.97
N LEU A 237 -7.12 6.48 20.42
CA LEU A 237 -6.40 6.82 21.66
C LEU A 237 -5.80 8.24 21.61
N PHE A 238 -5.41 8.74 20.43
CA PHE A 238 -4.95 10.11 20.30
C PHE A 238 -6.05 11.13 20.61
N GLY A 239 -7.28 10.91 20.12
CA GLY A 239 -8.41 11.74 20.48
C GLY A 239 -8.66 11.77 21.99
N ASP A 240 -8.63 10.61 22.64
CA ASP A 240 -8.84 10.48 24.09
C ASP A 240 -7.75 11.24 24.87
N ARG A 241 -6.48 11.06 24.51
CA ARG A 241 -5.35 11.78 25.12
C ARG A 241 -5.46 13.29 24.98
N LEU A 242 -5.92 13.79 23.82
CA LEU A 242 -6.14 15.23 23.63
C LEU A 242 -7.26 15.76 24.52
N ALA A 243 -8.32 14.98 24.76
CA ALA A 243 -9.40 15.33 25.66
C ALA A 243 -8.94 15.35 27.12
N ASP A 244 -8.22 14.32 27.56
CA ASP A 244 -7.63 14.24 28.91
C ASP A 244 -6.68 15.42 29.17
N TYR A 245 -5.90 15.79 28.15
CA TYR A 245 -4.98 16.92 28.24
C TYR A 245 -5.72 18.26 28.36
N LEU A 246 -6.77 18.48 27.56
CA LEU A 246 -7.60 19.68 27.69
C LEU A 246 -8.26 19.78 29.08
N ALA A 247 -8.79 18.67 29.60
CA ALA A 247 -9.38 18.62 30.93
C ALA A 247 -8.35 18.98 32.01
N SER A 248 -7.14 18.40 31.93
CA SER A 248 -6.05 18.70 32.87
C SER A 248 -5.64 20.18 32.81
N CYS A 249 -5.48 20.74 31.61
CA CYS A 249 -5.18 22.16 31.45
C CYS A 249 -6.29 23.06 32.02
N ALA A 250 -7.56 22.69 31.85
CA ALA A 250 -8.67 23.45 32.41
C ALA A 250 -8.66 23.43 33.94
N GLU A 251 -8.44 22.27 34.56
CA GLU A 251 -8.32 22.15 36.02
C GLU A 251 -7.18 23.01 36.56
N ILE A 252 -6.00 22.96 35.94
CA ILE A 252 -4.85 23.79 36.30
C ILE A 252 -5.23 25.28 36.24
N LEU A 253 -5.82 25.75 35.14
CA LEU A 253 -6.23 27.14 35.00
C LEU A 253 -7.28 27.57 36.03
N ASN A 254 -8.23 26.70 36.33
CA ASN A 254 -9.27 26.95 37.32
C ASN A 254 -8.66 27.16 38.72
N THR A 255 -7.72 26.30 39.13
CA THR A 255 -7.03 26.46 40.42
C THR A 255 -6.19 27.75 40.52
N LYS A 256 -5.76 28.31 39.40
CA LYS A 256 -5.00 29.58 39.32
C LYS A 256 -5.88 30.81 39.06
N GLY A 257 -7.21 30.66 39.07
CA GLY A 257 -8.17 31.77 38.96
C GLY A 257 -8.50 32.20 37.53
N TYR A 258 -8.07 31.47 36.50
CA TYR A 258 -8.39 31.74 35.09
C TYR A 258 -9.69 31.02 34.68
N ILE A 259 -10.79 31.29 35.40
CA ILE A 259 -12.06 30.55 35.31
C ILE A 259 -12.66 30.58 33.89
N ASP A 260 -12.66 31.75 33.23
CA ASP A 260 -13.23 31.89 31.88
C ASP A 260 -12.47 31.05 30.85
N LEU A 261 -11.14 31.00 30.95
CA LEU A 261 -10.30 30.19 30.05
C LEU A 261 -10.45 28.70 30.35
N ALA A 262 -10.51 28.31 31.62
CA ALA A 262 -10.81 26.93 32.02
C ALA A 262 -12.14 26.45 31.42
N GLY A 263 -13.20 27.25 31.53
CA GLY A 263 -14.51 26.95 30.93
C GLY A 263 -14.46 26.86 29.40
N LYS A 264 -13.65 27.67 28.72
CA LYS A 264 -13.41 27.54 27.27
C LYS A 264 -12.74 26.21 26.92
N LEU A 265 -11.75 25.76 27.69
CA LEU A 265 -11.08 24.47 27.46
C LEU A 265 -12.03 23.28 27.69
N GLU A 266 -12.77 23.27 28.79
CA GLU A 266 -13.75 22.22 29.11
C GLU A 266 -14.84 22.12 28.04
N SER A 267 -15.44 23.26 27.68
CA SER A 267 -16.48 23.29 26.65
C SER A 267 -15.95 22.84 25.29
N SER A 268 -14.66 23.08 24.99
CA SER A 268 -14.04 22.68 23.72
C SER A 268 -13.93 21.17 23.53
N ILE A 269 -13.96 20.38 24.61
CA ILE A 269 -13.99 18.92 24.53
C ILE A 269 -15.27 18.45 23.81
N THR A 270 -16.39 19.13 24.06
CA THR A 270 -17.71 18.75 23.51
C THR A 270 -18.13 19.60 22.31
N PHE A 271 -17.77 20.88 22.31
CA PHE A 271 -18.23 21.87 21.33
C PHE A 271 -17.05 22.49 20.58
N CYS A 272 -17.19 22.66 19.26
CA CYS A 272 -16.14 23.30 18.48
C CYS A 272 -16.24 24.84 18.64
N PRO A 273 -15.23 25.52 19.20
CA PRO A 273 -15.23 26.98 19.29
C PRO A 273 -15.16 27.64 17.91
N PRO A 274 -15.47 28.95 17.82
CA PRO A 274 -15.17 29.74 16.62
C PRO A 274 -13.67 29.76 16.33
N ARG A 275 -13.23 30.35 15.22
CA ARG A 275 -11.81 30.38 14.81
C ARG A 275 -11.31 31.82 14.70
N ASN A 276 -11.53 32.64 15.73
CA ASN A 276 -11.21 34.07 15.70
C ASN A 276 -9.81 34.39 16.25
N SER A 277 -9.24 33.51 17.08
CA SER A 277 -7.87 33.63 17.61
C SER A 277 -7.07 32.35 17.42
N ASN A 278 -5.75 32.41 17.61
CA ASN A 278 -4.89 31.22 17.55
C ASN A 278 -5.27 30.18 18.62
N LEU A 279 -5.62 30.61 19.83
CA LEU A 279 -6.10 29.73 20.89
C LEU A 279 -7.39 29.03 20.47
N GLU A 280 -8.36 29.79 19.95
CA GLU A 280 -9.63 29.24 19.49
C GLU A 280 -9.44 28.29 18.30
N CYS A 281 -8.51 28.59 17.38
CA CYS A 281 -8.15 27.69 16.29
C CYS A 281 -7.55 26.37 16.80
N ALA A 282 -6.64 26.44 17.78
CA ALA A 282 -6.05 25.25 18.41
C ALA A 282 -7.13 24.39 19.09
N LEU A 283 -7.99 25.02 19.89
CA LEU A 283 -9.12 24.35 20.55
C LEU A 283 -10.12 23.77 19.53
N ALA A 284 -10.36 24.46 18.41
CA ALA A 284 -11.21 23.95 17.34
C ALA A 284 -10.64 22.66 16.71
N TYR A 285 -9.33 22.58 16.48
CA TYR A 285 -8.71 21.35 15.98
C TYR A 285 -8.77 20.20 16.98
N TYR A 286 -8.48 20.47 18.26
CA TYR A 286 -8.66 19.48 19.33
C TYR A 286 -10.10 18.96 19.36
N SER A 287 -11.08 19.87 19.44
CA SER A 287 -12.49 19.53 19.47
C SER A 287 -12.91 18.70 18.26
N LEU A 288 -12.51 19.09 17.05
CA LEU A 288 -12.84 18.37 15.83
C LEU A 288 -12.24 16.97 15.82
N ILE A 289 -11.02 16.78 16.33
CA ILE A 289 -10.36 15.48 16.34
C ILE A 289 -10.99 14.57 17.40
N ILE A 290 -11.14 15.06 18.64
CA ILE A 290 -11.82 14.36 19.73
C ILE A 290 -13.20 13.86 19.24
N ASN A 291 -13.98 14.74 18.60
CA ASN A 291 -15.35 14.42 18.22
C ASN A 291 -15.49 13.66 16.89
N ASN A 292 -14.44 13.52 16.08
CA ASN A 292 -14.48 12.78 14.82
C ASN A 292 -13.61 11.52 14.78
N ALA A 293 -12.72 11.31 15.77
CA ALA A 293 -11.78 10.19 15.79
C ALA A 293 -12.49 8.87 15.51
N ALA A 294 -13.55 8.55 16.26
CA ALA A 294 -14.32 7.32 16.09
C ALA A 294 -15.38 7.34 14.97
N LYS A 295 -15.68 8.50 14.36
CA LYS A 295 -16.82 8.66 13.42
C LYS A 295 -16.43 8.52 11.96
N SER A 296 -15.27 9.05 11.57
CA SER A 296 -14.81 9.02 10.19
C SER A 296 -13.29 9.09 10.12
N LEU A 297 -12.67 7.98 9.75
CA LEU A 297 -11.21 7.88 9.63
C LEU A 297 -10.66 8.88 8.61
N THR A 298 -11.28 9.00 7.44
CA THR A 298 -10.83 9.91 6.37
C THR A 298 -10.90 11.36 6.80
N LYS A 299 -11.98 11.75 7.49
CA LYS A 299 -12.12 13.10 8.03
C LYS A 299 -11.11 13.36 9.16
N CYS A 300 -10.90 12.39 10.05
CA CYS A 300 -9.90 12.49 11.11
C CYS A 300 -8.48 12.70 10.52
N ILE A 301 -8.09 11.92 9.51
CA ILE A 301 -6.79 12.09 8.83
C ILE A 301 -6.66 13.48 8.19
N SER A 302 -7.70 13.98 7.52
CA SER A 302 -7.68 15.33 6.94
C SER A 302 -7.49 16.40 8.02
N LEU A 303 -8.25 16.30 9.11
CA LEU A 303 -8.17 17.22 10.24
C LEU A 303 -6.80 17.19 10.92
N ILE A 304 -6.21 16.01 11.07
CA ILE A 304 -4.86 15.84 11.62
C ILE A 304 -3.82 16.55 10.75
N ASN A 305 -3.91 16.40 9.42
CA ASN A 305 -3.00 17.09 8.50
C ASN A 305 -3.18 18.62 8.52
N GLU A 306 -4.42 19.10 8.60
CA GLU A 306 -4.72 20.54 8.72
C GLU A 306 -4.22 21.10 10.05
N ALA A 307 -4.47 20.40 11.15
CA ALA A 307 -3.99 20.74 12.47
C ALA A 307 -2.47 20.78 12.52
N GLN A 308 -1.79 19.77 11.96
CA GLN A 308 -0.32 19.75 11.90
C GLN A 308 0.25 20.96 11.16
N LYS A 309 -0.32 21.34 10.00
CA LYS A 309 0.08 22.55 9.27
C LYS A 309 -0.13 23.82 10.10
N PHE A 310 -1.28 23.93 10.77
CA PHE A 310 -1.57 25.04 11.67
C PHE A 310 -0.57 25.12 12.82
N PHE A 311 -0.36 24.02 13.55
CA PHE A 311 0.57 23.98 14.67
C PHE A 311 2.02 24.25 14.23
N LEU A 312 2.45 23.79 13.05
CA LEU A 312 3.78 24.14 12.51
C LEU A 312 3.92 25.63 12.11
N SER A 313 2.82 26.33 11.86
CA SER A 313 2.84 27.75 11.49
C SER A 313 2.96 28.70 12.69
N LEU A 314 2.75 28.21 13.91
CA LEU A 314 2.81 29.02 15.14
C LEU A 314 4.27 29.32 15.52
N SER A 315 4.58 30.60 15.79
CA SER A 315 5.95 31.09 15.99
C SER A 315 6.29 31.37 17.47
N LYS A 316 7.11 30.51 18.12
CA LYS A 316 7.50 30.54 19.55
C LYS A 316 7.86 31.91 20.19
N ASN A 317 8.26 32.92 19.40
CA ASN A 317 8.97 34.10 19.89
C ASN A 317 8.15 35.17 20.65
N ARG A 318 6.87 34.96 21.00
CA ARG A 318 6.08 35.97 21.74
C ARG A 318 4.96 35.34 22.58
N ILE A 319 5.29 34.88 23.78
CA ILE A 319 4.28 34.60 24.81
C ILE A 319 4.10 35.87 25.63
N THR A 320 3.02 36.59 25.37
CA THR A 320 2.77 37.93 25.95
C THR A 320 1.66 37.92 26.98
N ASP A 321 0.83 36.89 26.98
CA ASP A 321 -0.35 36.75 27.82
C ASP A 321 -0.67 35.26 28.03
N ILE A 322 -1.67 34.98 28.86
CA ILE A 322 -2.08 33.61 29.18
C ILE A 322 -2.67 32.88 27.95
N GLU A 323 -3.30 33.57 27.00
CA GLU A 323 -3.88 32.92 25.81
C GLU A 323 -2.80 32.43 24.84
N THR A 324 -1.76 33.23 24.64
CA THR A 324 -0.58 32.85 23.87
C THR A 324 0.15 31.70 24.55
N LEU A 325 0.37 31.76 25.87
CA LEU A 325 0.94 30.64 26.65
C LEU A 325 0.15 29.34 26.43
N LEU A 326 -1.17 29.39 26.55
CA LEU A 326 -2.04 28.23 26.33
C LEU A 326 -2.00 27.73 24.89
N THR A 327 -1.91 28.62 23.91
CA THR A 327 -1.75 28.24 22.50
C THR A 327 -0.50 27.38 22.31
N TYR A 328 0.62 27.73 22.95
CA TYR A 328 1.85 26.93 22.92
C TYR A 328 1.75 25.65 23.72
N ALA A 329 1.07 25.66 24.86
CA ALA A 329 0.79 24.44 25.61
C ALA A 329 0.01 23.43 24.75
N LEU A 330 -1.02 23.87 24.04
CA LEU A 330 -1.78 23.02 23.10
C LEU A 330 -0.93 22.58 21.90
N GLN A 331 -0.06 23.43 21.37
CA GLN A 331 0.90 23.03 20.35
C GLN A 331 1.83 21.91 20.85
N LEU A 332 2.36 22.04 22.06
CA LEU A 332 3.21 21.03 22.69
C LEU A 332 2.44 19.73 22.90
N GLY A 333 1.24 19.79 23.49
CA GLY A 333 0.40 18.62 23.71
C GLY A 333 0.03 17.90 22.43
N TRP A 334 -0.23 18.63 21.34
CA TRP A 334 -0.46 18.05 20.02
C TRP A 334 0.71 17.16 19.58
N PHE A 335 1.94 17.66 19.65
CA PHE A 335 3.12 16.92 19.19
C PHE A 335 3.51 15.79 20.13
N VAL A 336 3.50 16.02 21.45
CA VAL A 336 3.91 15.03 22.46
C VAL A 336 2.94 13.84 22.52
N LEU A 337 1.64 14.09 22.38
CA LEU A 337 0.61 13.05 22.45
C LEU A 337 0.33 12.39 21.10
N SER A 338 0.85 12.97 20.00
CA SER A 338 0.65 12.42 18.65
C SER A 338 1.17 10.98 18.53
N PRO A 339 0.48 10.11 17.77
CA PRO A 339 0.97 8.75 17.54
C PRO A 339 2.32 8.76 16.81
N ASP A 340 3.17 7.78 17.11
CA ASP A 340 4.47 7.58 16.44
C ASP A 340 4.38 7.51 14.90
N LEU A 341 3.18 7.22 14.37
CA LEU A 341 2.88 7.20 12.94
C LEU A 341 3.11 8.57 12.24
N MET A 342 3.07 9.67 12.99
CA MET A 342 3.16 11.04 12.46
C MET A 342 4.60 11.52 12.18
N ASP A 343 5.61 10.68 12.40
CA ASP A 343 7.06 10.96 12.21
C ASP A 343 7.46 12.38 12.67
N ASN A 344 6.97 12.79 13.85
CA ASN A 344 7.27 14.10 14.46
C ASN A 344 8.64 14.12 15.16
N LYS A 345 9.64 13.37 14.64
CA LYS A 345 10.97 13.21 15.25
C LYS A 345 11.75 14.52 15.39
N SER A 346 11.36 15.58 14.69
CA SER A 346 11.90 16.93 14.87
C SER A 346 11.41 17.64 16.14
N TYR A 347 10.41 17.10 16.84
CA TYR A 347 9.81 17.68 18.05
C TYR A 347 9.64 16.67 19.20
N SER A 348 10.07 15.41 19.02
CA SER A 348 10.24 14.47 20.14
C SER A 348 11.25 14.97 21.18
N ASP A 349 12.05 15.96 20.78
CA ASP A 349 13.02 16.69 21.60
C ASP A 349 12.51 18.07 22.06
N MET A 350 11.18 18.33 22.07
CA MET A 350 10.65 19.48 22.85
C MET A 350 10.85 19.18 24.34
N SER A 351 12.00 19.59 24.86
CA SER A 351 12.32 19.57 26.29
C SER A 351 11.67 20.75 27.00
N GLU A 352 11.58 20.66 28.32
CA GLU A 352 11.21 21.76 29.23
C GLU A 352 11.93 23.09 28.92
N SER A 353 13.11 23.02 28.27
CA SER A 353 13.92 24.15 27.79
C SER A 353 13.34 24.91 26.59
N ASP A 354 12.26 24.46 25.94
CA ASP A 354 11.58 25.24 24.90
C ASP A 354 10.76 26.40 25.48
N PHE A 355 10.53 26.41 26.79
CA PHE A 355 10.07 27.57 27.55
C PHE A 355 11.25 28.43 28.02
N ASP A 356 12.27 28.64 27.17
CA ASP A 356 13.53 29.29 27.58
C ASP A 356 13.34 30.76 28.01
N ASP A 357 14.17 31.13 28.97
CA ASP A 357 13.99 32.19 29.94
C ASP A 357 13.96 33.61 29.36
N SER A 358 12.85 34.34 29.59
CA SER A 358 12.76 35.81 29.81
C SER A 358 11.38 36.43 29.48
N VAL A 359 10.40 35.67 28.96
CA VAL A 359 9.17 36.26 28.40
C VAL A 359 7.94 36.19 29.34
N TYR A 360 7.97 35.40 30.42
CA TYR A 360 6.77 35.04 31.20
C TYR A 360 6.54 35.81 32.51
N THR A 361 7.43 36.74 32.85
CA THR A 361 7.43 37.41 34.18
C THR A 361 6.22 38.31 34.42
N GLN A 362 5.45 38.63 33.39
CA GLN A 362 4.25 39.48 33.49
C GLN A 362 2.93 38.69 33.63
N ILE A 363 2.95 37.36 33.51
CA ILE A 363 1.76 36.51 33.62
C ILE A 363 1.69 35.93 35.05
N ASN A 364 0.58 36.14 35.75
CA ASN A 364 0.38 35.59 37.09
C ASN A 364 0.43 34.05 37.08
N HIS A 365 1.25 33.48 37.97
CA HIS A 365 1.45 32.03 38.14
C HIS A 365 2.04 31.29 36.93
N SER A 366 2.67 31.99 35.98
CA SER A 366 3.16 31.38 34.73
C SER A 366 4.10 30.19 34.92
N GLU A 367 5.09 30.29 35.81
CA GLU A 367 6.02 29.20 36.11
C GLU A 367 5.31 27.95 36.66
N GLU A 368 4.37 28.14 37.58
CA GLU A 368 3.60 27.04 38.17
C GLU A 368 2.68 26.39 37.13
N ILE A 369 1.99 27.20 36.31
CA ILE A 369 1.11 26.72 35.24
C ILE A 369 1.90 25.89 34.23
N ILE A 370 3.05 26.38 33.76
CA ILE A 370 3.89 25.66 32.80
C ILE A 370 4.33 24.32 33.41
N LYS A 371 4.83 24.33 34.65
CA LYS A 371 5.26 23.13 35.34
C LYS A 371 4.14 22.09 35.47
N ASP A 372 2.96 22.52 35.88
CA ASP A 372 1.81 21.62 36.06
C ASP A 372 1.30 21.08 34.72
N ILE A 373 1.29 21.90 33.66
CA ILE A 373 0.95 21.48 32.30
C ILE A 373 1.92 20.41 31.79
N ILE A 374 3.23 20.60 32.01
CA ILE A 374 4.25 19.63 31.60
C ILE A 374 4.11 18.32 32.38
N ASN A 375 3.79 18.39 33.67
CA ASN A 375 3.52 17.20 34.47
C ASN A 375 2.27 16.45 33.97
N ALA A 376 1.20 17.17 33.63
CA ALA A 376 0.01 16.58 33.02
C ALA A 376 0.35 15.87 31.70
N LEU A 377 1.14 16.49 30.82
CA LEU A 377 1.60 15.86 29.58
C LEU A 377 2.36 14.55 29.82
N LYS A 378 3.28 14.54 30.80
CA LYS A 378 4.05 13.33 31.16
C LYS A 378 3.17 12.22 31.72
N SER A 379 2.07 12.56 32.41
CA SER A 379 1.12 11.60 32.96
C SER A 379 0.23 10.95 31.90
N ILE A 380 -0.06 11.66 30.81
CA ILE A 380 -1.03 11.23 29.77
C ILE A 380 -0.35 10.46 28.64
N ARG A 381 0.92 10.79 28.34
CA ARG A 381 1.73 10.11 27.32
C ARG A 381 1.85 8.61 27.59
#